data_AF-A0A167GAS5-F1
#
_entry.id   AF-A0A167GAS5-F1
#
_cell.length_a   1.000
_cell.length_b   1.000
_cell.length_c   1.000
_cell.angle_alpha   90.00
_cell.angle_beta   90.00
_cell.angle_gamma   90.00
#
_symmetry.space_group_name_H-M   'P 1'
#
loop_
_entity.id
_entity.type
_entity.pdbx_description
1 polymer ?
#
loop_
_entity_poly.entity_id
_entity_poly.type
_entity_poly.pdbx_seq_one_letter_code
_entity_poly.pdbx_strand_id
1 'polypeptide(L)'
;MSSPTRHKRKSLTNPSADNLETTSSSSPWPSSRSSSPANRAMMKRRLRETASQGWPSSTSQLLNDSVFVAIKADDVYRQIGEIKSPKELFEKAKGWIATIRDMSFTEDKQDIITAEIYEVVIRAIFGSNQIERAGLNLELTVLFCRKIFSAEEVGNISEGDSTCHNALLELYHKQAELKDMPKKYVFRARNEVVQHARAFQHIIHAFVVEKQHLSEDLIKQTHRILVKGVPIVEEGEEDVGPEKYGGVYRTVVVGAGTTNFTVPQFVPRKMEEMCAALKEELIEAENKGTIDPFSVASKYSLEFVQIHPFQDGNGRMCRMILNAILCRYAGVIVPIGEESEERTVYMGIKRRASQEMEGHGEYASFVLGKACPRLREMKKKLTGKRGK
;
A
#
# COMPACT_ATOMS: atom_id res chain seq x y z
N MET A 1 -3.60 -2.30 -35.65
CA MET A 1 -4.39 -2.31 -34.40
C MET A 1 -3.76 -3.36 -33.49
N SER A 2 -2.92 -2.93 -32.54
CA SER A 2 -2.24 -3.86 -31.64
C SER A 2 -3.22 -4.33 -30.56
N SER A 3 -3.30 -5.63 -30.37
CA SER A 3 -4.16 -6.27 -29.36
C SER A 3 -3.73 -5.83 -27.94
N PRO A 4 -4.64 -5.63 -26.97
CA PRO A 4 -4.27 -5.30 -25.60
C PRO A 4 -3.40 -6.42 -25.00
N THR A 5 -2.22 -6.09 -24.50
CA THR A 5 -1.38 -7.04 -23.77
C THR A 5 -2.10 -7.47 -22.49
N ARG A 6 -2.35 -8.78 -22.37
CA ARG A 6 -3.06 -9.39 -21.25
C ARG A 6 -2.08 -9.76 -20.15
N HIS A 7 -1.91 -8.89 -19.17
CA HIS A 7 -1.05 -9.18 -18.02
C HIS A 7 -1.83 -9.95 -16.94
N LYS A 8 -1.80 -11.29 -16.98
CA LYS A 8 -2.26 -12.11 -15.84
C LYS A 8 -1.19 -13.14 -15.48
N ARG A 9 -0.50 -12.90 -14.37
CA ARG A 9 0.58 -13.75 -13.86
C ARG A 9 0.06 -15.14 -13.46
N LYS A 10 0.75 -16.19 -13.91
CA LYS A 10 0.56 -17.57 -13.42
C LYS A 10 1.02 -17.62 -11.95
N SER A 11 0.24 -18.29 -11.08
CA SER A 11 0.56 -18.46 -9.65
C SER A 11 1.92 -19.15 -9.50
N LEU A 12 2.64 -18.88 -8.39
CA LEU A 12 3.90 -19.58 -8.03
C LEU A 12 3.71 -21.10 -7.82
N THR A 13 2.48 -21.61 -7.93
CA THR A 13 2.10 -23.02 -7.68
C THR A 13 2.09 -23.91 -8.93
N ASN A 14 2.69 -23.52 -10.06
CA ASN A 14 2.82 -24.39 -11.24
C ASN A 14 4.05 -24.01 -12.09
N PRO A 15 5.17 -24.77 -12.04
CA PRO A 15 6.31 -24.54 -12.89
C PRO A 15 6.28 -25.46 -14.12
N SER A 16 6.48 -24.88 -15.30
CA SER A 16 7.00 -25.60 -16.47
C SER A 16 8.39 -25.04 -16.74
N ALA A 17 9.36 -25.94 -16.88
CA ALA A 17 10.78 -25.65 -16.99
C ALA A 17 11.14 -25.08 -18.37
N ASP A 18 12.11 -24.16 -18.41
CA ASP A 18 13.26 -24.28 -19.31
C ASP A 18 14.35 -23.22 -19.01
N ASN A 19 15.60 -23.67 -19.21
CA ASN A 19 16.85 -22.95 -18.98
C ASN A 19 17.19 -22.01 -20.16
N LEU A 20 17.78 -20.85 -19.89
CA LEU A 20 18.70 -20.20 -20.84
C LEU A 20 19.65 -19.23 -20.12
N GLU A 21 20.93 -19.27 -20.52
CA GLU A 21 22.07 -18.52 -19.99
C GLU A 21 22.01 -17.01 -20.30
N THR A 22 22.58 -16.18 -19.42
CA THR A 22 22.62 -14.71 -19.57
C THR A 22 24.06 -14.18 -19.64
N THR A 23 24.29 -13.23 -20.55
CA THR A 23 25.52 -12.45 -20.67
C THR A 23 25.36 -11.08 -19.99
N SER A 24 26.44 -10.60 -19.36
CA SER A 24 26.47 -9.40 -18.52
C SER A 24 26.55 -8.10 -19.31
N SER A 25 25.78 -7.07 -18.92
CA SER A 25 26.06 -5.68 -19.30
C SER A 25 25.88 -4.71 -18.12
N SER A 26 26.72 -3.67 -18.11
CA SER A 26 26.97 -2.73 -17.01
C SER A 26 25.88 -1.68 -16.80
N SER A 27 25.59 -1.36 -15.54
CA SER A 27 24.51 -0.48 -15.06
C SER A 27 24.72 1.03 -15.36
N PRO A 28 23.69 1.75 -15.84
CA PRO A 28 23.73 3.20 -16.06
C PRO A 28 23.00 3.99 -14.95
N TRP A 29 23.09 3.55 -13.68
CA TRP A 29 22.47 4.30 -12.57
C TRP A 29 23.36 5.48 -12.16
N PRO A 30 22.89 6.74 -12.22
CA PRO A 30 23.50 7.79 -11.41
C PRO A 30 23.31 7.42 -9.94
N SER A 31 24.33 7.65 -9.12
CA SER A 31 24.34 7.33 -7.69
C SER A 31 23.26 8.11 -6.94
N SER A 32 22.02 7.60 -6.94
CA SER A 32 20.99 8.09 -6.04
C SER A 32 21.44 7.72 -4.63
N ARG A 33 21.73 8.73 -3.80
CA ARG A 33 22.03 8.54 -2.37
C ARG A 33 21.00 7.57 -1.80
N SER A 34 21.45 6.35 -1.47
CA SER A 34 20.64 5.43 -0.70
C SER A 34 20.25 6.17 0.58
N SER A 35 18.98 6.12 0.97
CA SER A 35 18.59 6.63 2.30
C SER A 35 19.46 5.90 3.32
N SER A 36 20.32 6.64 4.03
CA SER A 36 21.28 6.05 4.96
C SER A 36 20.54 5.24 6.04
N PRO A 37 21.19 4.26 6.69
CA PRO A 37 20.62 3.55 7.85
C PRO A 37 20.05 4.51 8.92
N ALA A 38 20.69 5.68 9.09
CA ALA A 38 20.22 6.75 9.97
C ALA A 38 18.84 7.31 9.59
N ASN A 39 18.51 7.41 8.29
CA ASN A 39 17.19 7.85 7.81
C ASN A 39 16.10 6.80 8.06
N ARG A 40 16.44 5.51 8.16
CA ARG A 40 15.48 4.41 8.35
C ARG A 40 15.12 4.17 9.82
N ALA A 41 16.09 4.21 10.73
CA ALA A 41 15.85 4.21 12.17
C ALA A 41 15.05 5.46 12.62
N MET A 42 15.16 6.54 11.83
CA MET A 42 14.40 7.77 12.00
C MET A 42 12.89 7.58 11.90
N MET A 43 12.37 6.60 11.15
CA MET A 43 10.92 6.54 10.92
C MET A 43 10.12 5.98 12.10
N LYS A 44 10.57 4.91 12.76
CA LYS A 44 9.92 4.44 14.01
C LYS A 44 9.87 5.58 15.02
N ARG A 45 10.98 6.30 15.16
CA ARG A 45 11.08 7.48 16.02
C ARG A 45 10.15 8.61 15.57
N ARG A 46 10.08 8.93 14.27
CA ARG A 46 9.25 10.00 13.72
C ARG A 46 7.75 9.69 13.76
N LEU A 47 7.34 8.43 13.58
CA LEU A 47 5.94 8.03 13.77
C LEU A 47 5.56 8.10 15.25
N ARG A 48 6.47 7.72 16.15
CA ARG A 48 6.32 7.90 17.60
C ARG A 48 6.22 9.38 17.98
N GLU A 49 7.06 10.25 17.42
CA GLU A 49 6.99 11.71 17.53
C GLU A 49 5.68 12.27 16.96
N THR A 50 5.17 11.70 15.86
CA THR A 50 3.86 12.09 15.31
C THR A 50 2.73 11.71 16.28
N ALA A 51 2.79 10.51 16.87
CA ALA A 51 1.79 10.06 17.84
C ALA A 51 1.84 10.86 19.15
N SER A 52 3.00 11.38 19.55
CA SER A 52 3.12 12.23 20.75
C SER A 52 2.41 13.58 20.60
N GLN A 53 2.24 14.06 19.37
CA GLN A 53 1.50 15.28 19.03
C GLN A 53 -0.02 15.04 18.87
N GLY A 54 -0.46 13.78 18.95
CA GLY A 54 -1.86 13.38 18.80
C GLY A 54 -2.06 12.25 17.78
N TRP A 55 -3.07 11.40 18.03
CA TRP A 55 -3.44 10.31 17.12
C TRP A 55 -4.97 10.19 16.94
N PRO A 56 -5.51 10.14 15.71
CA PRO A 56 -4.82 10.31 14.42
C PRO A 56 -4.13 11.66 14.29
N SER A 57 -3.12 11.73 13.43
CA SER A 57 -2.24 12.89 13.28
C SER A 57 -2.85 14.09 12.53
N SER A 58 -4.18 14.15 12.39
CA SER A 58 -4.93 15.09 11.55
C SER A 58 -5.03 16.50 12.15
N THR A 59 -3.89 17.08 12.51
CA THR A 59 -3.79 18.46 12.99
C THR A 59 -3.80 19.39 11.78
N SER A 60 -4.73 20.35 11.72
CA SER A 60 -4.73 21.38 10.69
C SER A 60 -3.41 22.17 10.76
N GLN A 61 -2.73 22.35 9.62
CA GLN A 61 -1.53 23.20 9.53
C GLN A 61 -1.86 24.68 9.33
N LEU A 62 -3.11 25.00 8.98
CA LEU A 62 -3.54 26.36 8.59
C LEU A 62 -4.15 27.14 9.74
N LEU A 63 -4.67 26.46 10.75
CA LEU A 63 -5.09 27.07 12.00
C LEU A 63 -3.91 26.98 12.95
N ASN A 64 -3.38 28.11 13.43
CA ASN A 64 -2.28 28.16 14.40
C ASN A 64 -2.58 27.43 15.74
N ASP A 65 -3.78 26.89 15.89
CA ASP A 65 -4.20 25.98 16.94
C ASP A 65 -4.32 24.56 16.39
N SER A 66 -3.87 23.57 17.17
CA SER A 66 -3.94 22.16 16.84
C SER A 66 -5.39 21.63 16.87
N VAL A 67 -6.22 22.05 15.93
CA VAL A 67 -7.61 21.64 15.82
C VAL A 67 -7.67 20.37 14.97
N PHE A 68 -8.14 19.28 15.57
CA PHE A 68 -8.32 18.01 14.88
C PHE A 68 -9.52 18.05 13.94
N VAL A 69 -9.37 17.48 12.74
CA VAL A 69 -10.49 17.30 11.81
C VAL A 69 -11.47 16.27 12.38
N ALA A 70 -12.74 16.64 12.54
CA ALA A 70 -13.81 15.76 13.00
C ALA A 70 -14.22 14.77 11.89
N ILE A 71 -14.67 13.58 12.28
CA ILE A 71 -15.13 12.58 11.32
C ILE A 71 -16.64 12.69 11.13
N LYS A 72 -17.08 12.86 9.88
CA LYS A 72 -18.48 12.98 9.48
C LYS A 72 -18.74 12.08 8.28
N ALA A 73 -19.83 11.31 8.30
CA ALA A 73 -20.18 10.41 7.21
C ALA A 73 -20.59 11.21 5.97
N ASP A 74 -20.14 10.74 4.82
CA ASP A 74 -20.62 11.12 3.50
C ASP A 74 -21.88 10.28 3.14
N ASP A 75 -22.66 10.72 2.15
CA ASP A 75 -23.93 10.08 1.77
C ASP A 75 -23.74 8.91 0.77
N VAL A 76 -22.50 8.51 0.52
CA VAL A 76 -22.12 7.54 -0.52
C VAL A 76 -22.26 6.07 -0.09
N TYR A 77 -22.41 5.77 1.21
CA TYR A 77 -22.35 4.39 1.71
C TYR A 77 -23.47 3.48 1.18
N ARG A 78 -23.09 2.27 0.77
CA ARG A 78 -24.01 1.22 0.29
C ARG A 78 -23.96 -0.02 1.18
N GLN A 79 -25.06 -0.77 1.27
CA GLN A 79 -25.09 -2.06 1.96
C GLN A 79 -24.34 -3.12 1.14
N ILE A 80 -23.57 -4.00 1.80
CA ILE A 80 -22.77 -5.03 1.13
C ILE A 80 -22.78 -6.30 1.95
N GLY A 81 -23.29 -7.40 1.40
CA GLY A 81 -23.23 -8.71 2.03
C GLY A 81 -23.71 -8.67 3.49
N GLU A 82 -22.81 -8.96 4.42
CA GLU A 82 -23.08 -8.95 5.87
C GLU A 82 -23.11 -7.55 6.51
N ILE A 83 -22.58 -6.53 5.82
CA ILE A 83 -22.63 -5.13 6.27
C ILE A 83 -24.01 -4.56 5.97
N LYS A 84 -24.95 -4.85 6.88
CA LYS A 84 -26.35 -4.43 6.76
C LYS A 84 -26.59 -2.96 7.12
N SER A 85 -25.74 -2.36 7.96
CA SER A 85 -25.88 -0.97 8.40
C SER A 85 -24.53 -0.22 8.40
N PRO A 86 -24.06 0.29 7.24
CA PRO A 86 -22.84 1.12 7.17
C PRO A 86 -22.88 2.33 8.10
N LYS A 87 -24.06 2.96 8.28
CA LYS A 87 -24.24 4.11 9.19
C LYS A 87 -23.90 3.76 10.64
N GLU A 88 -24.39 2.62 11.15
CA GLU A 88 -24.05 2.17 12.50
C GLU A 88 -22.56 1.83 12.66
N LEU A 89 -21.95 1.22 11.65
CA LEU A 89 -20.51 0.97 11.66
C LEU A 89 -19.72 2.27 11.69
N PHE A 90 -20.17 3.28 10.94
CA PHE A 90 -19.53 4.58 10.91
C PHE A 90 -19.58 5.26 12.27
N GLU A 91 -20.76 5.29 12.92
CA GLU A 91 -20.88 5.89 14.26
C GLU A 91 -20.02 5.15 15.30
N LYS A 92 -19.88 3.82 15.20
CA LYS A 92 -18.93 3.07 16.05
C LYS A 92 -17.49 3.47 15.79
N ALA A 93 -17.06 3.54 14.52
CA ALA A 93 -15.72 3.94 14.13
C ALA A 93 -15.40 5.36 14.63
N LYS A 94 -16.31 6.30 14.38
CA LYS A 94 -16.24 7.68 14.86
C LYS A 94 -16.08 7.75 16.38
N GLY A 95 -16.90 7.01 17.12
CA GLY A 95 -16.82 6.96 18.59
C GLY A 95 -15.49 6.40 19.10
N TRP A 96 -14.94 5.35 18.47
CA TRP A 96 -13.63 4.82 18.85
C TRP A 96 -12.49 5.78 18.50
N ILE A 97 -12.54 6.44 17.34
CA ILE A 97 -11.53 7.43 16.94
C ILE A 97 -11.54 8.62 17.89
N ALA A 98 -12.73 9.15 18.24
CA ALA A 98 -12.86 10.21 19.24
C ALA A 98 -12.28 9.77 20.60
N THR A 99 -12.63 8.57 21.06
CA THR A 99 -12.09 8.03 22.33
C THR A 99 -10.56 7.92 22.31
N ILE A 100 -9.96 7.50 21.20
CA ILE A 100 -8.49 7.41 21.06
C ILE A 100 -7.87 8.81 21.07
N ARG A 101 -8.48 9.75 20.35
CA ARG A 101 -8.03 11.14 20.23
C ARG A 101 -8.00 11.87 21.57
N ASP A 102 -9.01 11.65 22.41
CA ASP A 102 -9.14 12.32 23.71
C ASP A 102 -8.18 11.76 24.78
N MET A 103 -7.33 10.79 24.44
CA MET A 103 -6.35 10.23 25.37
C MET A 103 -5.08 11.07 25.46
N SER A 104 -4.45 11.08 26.64
CA SER A 104 -3.04 11.45 26.75
C SER A 104 -2.17 10.39 26.06
N PHE A 105 -1.24 10.81 25.21
CA PHE A 105 -0.31 9.93 24.49
C PHE A 105 1.02 9.83 25.22
N THR A 106 1.02 9.12 26.35
CA THR A 106 2.25 8.74 27.07
C THR A 106 3.17 7.88 26.18
N GLU A 107 4.45 7.77 26.54
CA GLU A 107 5.42 6.95 25.79
C GLU A 107 4.91 5.53 25.52
N ASP A 108 4.37 4.85 26.54
CA ASP A 108 3.80 3.49 26.40
C ASP A 108 2.70 3.42 25.33
N LYS A 109 1.81 4.44 25.27
CA LYS A 109 0.73 4.48 24.28
C LYS A 109 1.24 4.79 22.90
N GLN A 110 2.27 5.65 22.77
CA GLN A 110 2.93 5.90 21.49
C GLN A 110 3.59 4.61 20.96
N ASP A 111 4.22 3.83 21.84
CA ASP A 111 4.82 2.55 21.48
C ASP A 111 3.74 1.52 21.08
N ILE A 112 2.60 1.47 21.78
CA ILE A 112 1.44 0.64 21.39
C ILE A 112 0.93 1.02 19.98
N ILE A 113 0.69 2.31 19.73
CA ILE A 113 0.20 2.79 18.41
C ILE A 113 1.20 2.42 17.33
N THR A 114 2.47 2.69 17.56
CA THR A 114 3.54 2.43 16.59
C THR A 114 3.63 0.94 16.29
N ALA A 115 3.66 0.09 17.33
CA ALA A 115 3.72 -1.36 17.18
C ALA A 115 2.51 -1.91 16.39
N GLU A 116 1.31 -1.45 16.71
CA GLU A 116 0.07 -1.87 16.05
C GLU A 116 0.07 -1.47 14.57
N ILE A 117 0.43 -0.22 14.27
CA ILE A 117 0.48 0.27 12.89
C ILE A 117 1.49 -0.55 12.08
N TYR A 118 2.68 -0.80 12.61
CA TYR A 118 3.65 -1.64 11.90
C TYR A 118 3.17 -3.07 11.70
N GLU A 119 2.54 -3.70 12.71
CA GLU A 119 1.98 -5.04 12.57
C GLU A 119 0.95 -5.08 11.42
N VAL A 120 0.03 -4.12 11.39
CA VAL A 120 -1.04 -4.10 10.40
C VAL A 120 -0.52 -3.71 9.01
N VAL A 121 0.52 -2.87 8.90
CA VAL A 121 1.22 -2.60 7.62
C VAL A 121 1.81 -3.88 7.03
N ILE A 122 2.42 -4.76 7.85
CA ILE A 122 2.94 -6.05 7.37
C ILE A 122 1.83 -6.90 6.75
N ARG A 123 0.68 -6.98 7.43
CA ARG A 123 -0.49 -7.71 6.94
C ARG A 123 -1.05 -7.08 5.66
N ALA A 124 -1.04 -5.75 5.56
CA ALA A 124 -1.46 -5.03 4.36
C ALA A 124 -0.52 -5.30 3.17
N ILE A 125 0.80 -5.36 3.39
CA ILE A 125 1.79 -5.74 2.38
C ILE A 125 1.55 -7.18 1.91
N PHE A 126 1.37 -8.11 2.85
CA PHE A 126 1.10 -9.52 2.54
C PHE A 126 -0.16 -9.65 1.67
N GLY A 127 -1.32 -9.19 2.15
CA GLY A 127 -2.58 -9.31 1.42
C GLY A 127 -2.54 -8.60 0.06
N SER A 128 -1.91 -7.43 0.01
CA SER A 128 -1.73 -6.65 -1.22
C SER A 128 -0.86 -7.39 -2.25
N ASN A 129 0.19 -8.11 -1.82
CA ASN A 129 1.00 -8.94 -2.73
C ASN A 129 0.23 -10.19 -3.18
N GLN A 130 -0.55 -10.80 -2.29
CA GLN A 130 -1.35 -11.99 -2.62
C GLN A 130 -2.44 -11.73 -3.67
N ILE A 131 -3.05 -10.54 -3.67
CA ILE A 131 -3.98 -10.10 -4.73
C ILE A 131 -3.30 -10.15 -6.12
N GLU A 132 -2.03 -9.74 -6.20
CA GLU A 132 -1.25 -9.72 -7.44
C GLU A 132 -0.54 -11.05 -7.74
N ARG A 133 -0.78 -12.10 -6.94
CA ARG A 133 -0.05 -13.38 -7.00
C ARG A 133 1.48 -13.19 -6.95
N ALA A 134 1.90 -12.31 -6.07
CA ALA A 134 3.27 -11.83 -5.91
C ALA A 134 3.79 -12.09 -4.49
N GLY A 135 5.08 -11.92 -4.29
CA GLY A 135 5.70 -11.97 -2.97
C GLY A 135 5.88 -13.38 -2.39
N LEU A 136 6.02 -13.45 -1.08
CA LEU A 136 6.31 -14.66 -0.30
C LEU A 136 5.15 -14.98 0.66
N ASN A 137 5.25 -16.12 1.35
CA ASN A 137 4.32 -16.45 2.43
C ASN A 137 4.33 -15.41 3.57
N LEU A 138 3.37 -15.52 4.50
CA LEU A 138 3.22 -14.56 5.60
C LEU A 138 4.45 -14.54 6.52
N GLU A 139 5.04 -15.70 6.82
CA GLU A 139 6.19 -15.80 7.73
C GLU A 139 7.40 -15.03 7.18
N LEU A 140 7.75 -15.25 5.92
CA LEU A 140 8.84 -14.52 5.25
C LEU A 140 8.50 -13.04 5.06
N THR A 141 7.22 -12.72 4.80
CA THR A 141 6.76 -11.33 4.72
C THR A 141 6.99 -10.60 6.05
N VAL A 142 6.61 -11.21 7.18
CA VAL A 142 6.85 -10.69 8.53
C VAL A 142 8.34 -10.51 8.78
N LEU A 143 9.16 -11.50 8.45
CA LEU A 143 10.61 -11.46 8.62
C LEU A 143 11.24 -10.26 7.90
N PHE A 144 11.03 -10.12 6.59
CA PHE A 144 11.64 -9.04 5.82
C PHE A 144 11.10 -7.67 6.20
N CYS A 145 9.79 -7.54 6.44
CA CYS A 145 9.23 -6.26 6.85
C CYS A 145 9.77 -5.81 8.21
N ARG A 146 9.92 -6.74 9.18
CA ARG A 146 10.54 -6.43 10.48
C ARG A 146 11.99 -5.95 10.33
N LYS A 147 12.80 -6.65 9.52
CA LYS A 147 14.18 -6.22 9.21
C LYS A 147 14.19 -4.79 8.64
N ILE A 148 13.34 -4.51 7.64
CA ILE A 148 13.23 -3.17 7.03
C ILE A 148 12.79 -2.09 8.04
N PHE A 149 11.74 -2.34 8.80
CA PHE A 149 11.20 -1.36 9.75
C PHE A 149 12.10 -1.16 10.97
N SER A 150 12.97 -2.12 11.30
CA SER A 150 14.03 -1.97 12.30
C SER A 150 15.32 -1.38 11.72
N ALA A 151 15.32 -0.94 10.45
CA ALA A 151 16.47 -0.38 9.76
C ALA A 151 17.65 -1.34 9.60
N GLU A 152 17.43 -2.64 9.74
CA GLU A 152 18.43 -3.66 9.46
C GLU A 152 18.72 -3.69 7.95
N GLU A 153 19.98 -3.95 7.60
CA GLU A 153 20.37 -4.04 6.21
C GLU A 153 19.82 -5.31 5.56
N VAL A 154 18.83 -5.11 4.69
CA VAL A 154 18.36 -6.15 3.77
C VAL A 154 19.05 -5.91 2.43
N GLY A 155 20.17 -6.59 2.22
CA GLY A 155 21.02 -6.48 1.03
C GLY A 155 20.26 -6.76 -0.27
N ASN A 156 20.77 -6.22 -1.37
CA ASN A 156 20.35 -6.66 -2.71
C ASN A 156 20.95 -8.04 -2.95
N ILE A 157 20.16 -8.96 -3.48
CA ILE A 157 20.69 -10.28 -3.85
C ILE A 157 20.57 -10.41 -5.35
N SER A 158 21.65 -10.83 -5.98
CA SER A 158 21.69 -11.22 -7.39
C SER A 158 22.29 -12.62 -7.49
N GLU A 159 22.07 -13.29 -8.61
CA GLU A 159 22.50 -14.68 -8.83
C GLU A 159 24.02 -14.89 -8.68
N GLY A 160 24.84 -13.82 -8.79
CA GLY A 160 26.31 -13.85 -8.65
C GLY A 160 26.88 -13.40 -7.30
N ASP A 161 26.05 -13.08 -6.31
CA ASP A 161 26.54 -12.59 -5.01
C ASP A 161 26.97 -13.75 -4.09
N SER A 162 28.14 -13.64 -3.43
CA SER A 162 28.59 -14.58 -2.40
C SER A 162 27.57 -14.82 -1.27
N THR A 163 26.70 -13.85 -0.97
CA THR A 163 25.65 -13.94 0.05
C THR A 163 24.35 -14.60 -0.44
N CYS A 164 24.25 -14.85 -1.75
CA CYS A 164 23.11 -15.46 -2.43
C CYS A 164 22.72 -16.82 -1.84
N HIS A 165 23.72 -17.65 -1.53
CA HIS A 165 23.50 -19.00 -1.01
C HIS A 165 22.77 -18.99 0.35
N ASN A 166 23.27 -18.20 1.32
CA ASN A 166 22.69 -18.11 2.65
C ASN A 166 21.27 -17.52 2.63
N ALA A 167 21.05 -16.52 1.78
CA ALA A 167 19.73 -15.92 1.64
C ALA A 167 18.71 -16.87 1.01
N LEU A 168 19.12 -17.68 0.03
CA LEU A 168 18.26 -18.73 -0.54
C LEU A 168 17.96 -19.82 0.50
N LEU A 169 18.94 -20.23 1.32
CA LEU A 169 18.71 -21.19 2.40
C LEU A 169 17.66 -20.68 3.42
N GLU A 170 17.73 -19.41 3.84
CA GLU A 170 16.73 -18.80 4.74
C GLU A 170 15.31 -18.88 4.14
N LEU A 171 15.19 -18.64 2.83
CA LEU A 171 13.92 -18.73 2.10
C LEU A 171 13.43 -20.18 2.01
N TYR A 172 14.29 -21.10 1.56
CA TYR A 172 13.94 -22.51 1.38
C TYR A 172 13.59 -23.23 2.67
N HIS A 173 14.17 -22.82 3.79
CA HIS A 173 13.88 -23.40 5.10
C HIS A 173 12.50 -22.96 5.62
N LYS A 174 11.98 -21.80 5.17
CA LYS A 174 10.70 -21.22 5.58
C LYS A 174 9.59 -21.38 4.54
N GLN A 175 9.94 -21.77 3.32
CA GLN A 175 9.02 -22.06 2.22
C GLN A 175 9.68 -23.07 1.28
N ALA A 176 9.44 -24.35 1.54
CA ALA A 176 10.14 -25.46 0.88
C ALA A 176 9.87 -25.52 -0.63
N GLU A 177 8.68 -25.10 -1.06
CA GLU A 177 8.22 -25.10 -2.46
C GLU A 177 9.08 -24.18 -3.35
N LEU A 178 9.80 -23.23 -2.76
CA LEU A 178 10.70 -22.35 -3.50
C LEU A 178 11.93 -23.10 -4.05
N LYS A 179 12.26 -24.29 -3.53
CA LYS A 179 13.39 -25.11 -4.01
C LYS A 179 13.20 -25.58 -5.44
N ASP A 180 11.96 -25.78 -5.85
CA ASP A 180 11.59 -26.27 -7.18
C ASP A 180 11.47 -25.13 -8.20
N MET A 181 11.67 -23.88 -7.76
CA MET A 181 11.53 -22.70 -8.61
C MET A 181 12.88 -22.19 -9.12
N PRO A 182 12.95 -21.70 -10.37
CA PRO A 182 14.12 -20.95 -10.85
C PRO A 182 14.46 -19.77 -9.92
N LYS A 183 15.75 -19.63 -9.59
CA LYS A 183 16.26 -18.63 -8.61
C LYS A 183 15.78 -17.21 -8.90
N LYS A 184 15.75 -16.79 -10.17
CA LYS A 184 15.21 -15.49 -10.60
C LYS A 184 13.80 -15.19 -10.06
N TYR A 185 12.91 -16.18 -9.99
CA TYR A 185 11.55 -15.98 -9.46
C TYR A 185 11.54 -15.86 -7.94
N VAL A 186 12.42 -16.60 -7.25
CA VAL A 186 12.61 -16.51 -5.80
C VAL A 186 13.12 -15.12 -5.41
N PHE A 187 14.13 -14.60 -6.13
CA PHE A 187 14.64 -13.24 -5.90
C PHE A 187 13.62 -12.17 -6.21
N ARG A 188 12.86 -12.32 -7.31
CA ARG A 188 11.77 -11.42 -7.63
C ARG A 188 10.72 -11.39 -6.51
N ALA A 189 10.27 -12.54 -6.02
CA ALA A 189 9.29 -12.64 -4.93
C ALA A 189 9.79 -11.96 -3.64
N ARG A 190 11.06 -12.19 -3.28
CA ARG A 190 11.70 -11.47 -2.16
C ARG A 190 11.70 -9.96 -2.38
N ASN A 191 12.12 -9.49 -3.56
CA ASN A 191 12.20 -8.07 -3.87
C ASN A 191 10.80 -7.42 -3.85
N GLU A 192 9.76 -8.12 -4.31
CA GLU A 192 8.37 -7.66 -4.20
C GLU A 192 7.94 -7.42 -2.76
N VAL A 193 8.38 -8.22 -1.78
CA VAL A 193 8.12 -7.97 -0.36
C VAL A 193 8.95 -6.79 0.15
N VAL A 194 10.27 -6.83 -0.08
CA VAL A 194 11.22 -5.85 0.47
C VAL A 194 10.93 -4.44 -0.04
N GLN A 195 10.68 -4.29 -1.34
CA GLN A 195 10.42 -2.99 -1.91
C GLN A 195 9.04 -2.46 -1.59
N HIS A 196 8.04 -3.34 -1.44
CA HIS A 196 6.73 -2.92 -0.98
C HIS A 196 6.79 -2.38 0.45
N ALA A 197 7.54 -3.03 1.35
CA ALA A 197 7.80 -2.49 2.68
C ALA A 197 8.46 -1.10 2.63
N ARG A 198 9.48 -0.92 1.77
CA ARG A 198 10.16 0.37 1.60
C ARG A 198 9.26 1.45 0.98
N ALA A 199 8.43 1.10 0.01
CA ALA A 199 7.50 2.02 -0.63
C ALA A 199 6.38 2.47 0.34
N PHE A 200 5.82 1.52 1.10
CA PHE A 200 4.83 1.81 2.14
C PHE A 200 5.43 2.70 3.23
N GLN A 201 6.67 2.42 3.64
CA GLN A 201 7.43 3.25 4.56
C GLN A 201 7.59 4.69 4.02
N HIS A 202 7.97 4.83 2.75
CA HIS A 202 8.18 6.13 2.11
C HIS A 202 6.90 6.98 2.03
N ILE A 203 5.79 6.42 1.55
CA ILE A 203 4.52 7.17 1.39
C ILE A 203 3.92 7.56 2.75
N ILE A 204 3.98 6.68 3.76
CA ILE A 204 3.51 7.00 5.12
C ILE A 204 4.36 8.10 5.74
N HIS A 205 5.68 8.02 5.59
CA HIS A 205 6.56 9.07 6.09
C HIS A 205 6.25 10.44 5.46
N ALA A 206 6.24 10.52 4.12
CA ALA A 206 5.99 11.78 3.44
C ALA A 206 4.60 12.36 3.76
N PHE A 207 3.55 11.54 3.68
CA PHE A 207 2.17 12.02 3.77
C PHE A 207 1.64 12.16 5.21
N VAL A 208 1.98 11.21 6.09
CA VAL A 208 1.44 11.14 7.47
C VAL A 208 2.33 11.91 8.44
N VAL A 209 3.65 11.73 8.34
CA VAL A 209 4.62 12.35 9.27
C VAL A 209 4.99 13.76 8.79
N GLU A 210 5.48 13.90 7.57
CA GLU A 210 5.95 15.19 7.02
C GLU A 210 4.82 16.05 6.45
N LYS A 211 3.59 15.55 6.47
CA LYS A 211 2.37 16.23 6.03
C LYS A 211 2.38 16.72 4.58
N GLN A 212 3.28 16.20 3.75
CA GLN A 212 3.33 16.51 2.32
C GLN A 212 2.01 16.10 1.65
N HIS A 213 1.71 16.70 0.48
CA HIS A 213 0.59 16.28 -0.34
C HIS A 213 0.93 15.02 -1.15
N LEU A 214 -0.09 14.23 -1.51
CA LEU A 214 0.04 13.13 -2.47
C LEU A 214 0.17 13.67 -3.90
N SER A 215 1.31 14.31 -4.20
CA SER A 215 1.65 14.83 -5.51
C SER A 215 2.05 13.71 -6.49
N GLU A 216 2.06 14.03 -7.79
CA GLU A 216 2.59 13.12 -8.81
C GLU A 216 4.02 12.67 -8.51
N ASP A 217 4.87 13.57 -8.04
CA ASP A 217 6.27 13.26 -7.72
C ASP A 217 6.38 12.25 -6.59
N LEU A 218 5.62 12.44 -5.50
CA LEU A 218 5.57 11.48 -4.40
C LEU A 218 5.06 10.11 -4.88
N ILE A 219 4.02 10.09 -5.73
CA ILE A 219 3.49 8.86 -6.30
C ILE A 219 4.52 8.16 -7.21
N LYS A 220 5.18 8.90 -8.11
CA LYS A 220 6.22 8.38 -9.02
C LYS A 220 7.43 7.87 -8.25
N GLN A 221 7.87 8.58 -7.20
CA GLN A 221 8.98 8.16 -6.35
C GLN A 221 8.64 6.91 -5.55
N THR A 222 7.44 6.87 -4.94
CA THR A 222 6.93 5.68 -4.24
C THR A 222 6.88 4.48 -5.17
N HIS A 223 6.36 4.66 -6.38
CA HIS A 223 6.28 3.59 -7.39
C HIS A 223 7.68 3.12 -7.83
N ARG A 224 8.63 4.03 -8.04
CA ARG A 224 10.02 3.69 -8.35
C ARG A 224 10.66 2.84 -7.26
N ILE A 225 10.38 3.13 -5.98
CA ILE A 225 10.84 2.30 -4.87
C ILE A 225 10.18 0.92 -4.94
N LEU A 226 8.85 0.88 -5.09
CA LEU A 226 8.03 -0.35 -5.11
C LEU A 226 8.54 -1.39 -6.11
N VAL A 227 9.00 -0.96 -7.29
CA VAL A 227 9.35 -1.86 -8.39
C VAL A 227 10.85 -2.12 -8.51
N LYS A 228 11.68 -1.52 -7.65
CA LYS A 228 13.14 -1.65 -7.76
C LYS A 228 13.62 -3.11 -7.65
N GLY A 229 14.29 -3.62 -8.68
CA GLY A 229 14.74 -5.02 -8.72
C GLY A 229 13.61 -6.03 -8.97
N VAL A 230 12.48 -5.59 -9.52
CA VAL A 230 11.36 -6.43 -9.95
C VAL A 230 11.18 -6.21 -11.46
N PRO A 231 11.71 -7.08 -12.33
CA PRO A 231 11.46 -6.96 -13.76
C PRO A 231 10.02 -7.37 -14.10
N ILE A 232 9.48 -6.79 -15.17
CA ILE A 232 8.28 -7.33 -15.82
C ILE A 232 8.74 -8.48 -16.71
N VAL A 233 8.15 -9.64 -16.50
CA VAL A 233 8.50 -10.89 -17.21
C VAL A 233 7.25 -11.35 -17.93
N GLU A 234 7.35 -11.44 -19.25
CA GLU A 234 6.28 -11.90 -20.14
C GLU A 234 6.79 -13.05 -21.02
N GLU A 235 5.94 -14.06 -21.19
CA GLU A 235 6.31 -15.27 -21.92
C GLU A 235 6.48 -14.94 -23.40
N GLY A 236 7.71 -15.11 -23.92
CA GLY A 236 8.05 -14.81 -25.31
C GLY A 236 8.53 -13.38 -25.59
N GLU A 237 8.61 -12.53 -24.57
CA GLU A 237 9.07 -11.14 -24.68
C GLU A 237 10.36 -10.91 -23.86
N GLU A 238 11.11 -9.87 -24.20
CA GLU A 238 12.29 -9.48 -23.41
C GLU A 238 11.87 -8.91 -22.04
N ASP A 239 12.56 -9.32 -20.97
CA ASP A 239 12.31 -8.79 -19.63
C ASP A 239 12.47 -7.26 -19.59
N VAL A 240 11.44 -6.57 -19.09
CA VAL A 240 11.52 -5.11 -18.90
C VAL A 240 12.07 -4.82 -17.52
N GLY A 241 13.32 -4.35 -17.49
CA GLY A 241 13.98 -3.94 -16.26
C GLY A 241 13.28 -2.73 -15.60
N PRO A 242 13.27 -2.67 -14.26
CA PRO A 242 12.54 -1.66 -13.49
C PRO A 242 13.03 -0.22 -13.70
N GLU A 243 14.24 -0.02 -14.20
CA GLU A 243 14.76 1.28 -14.62
C GLU A 243 13.99 1.88 -15.81
N LYS A 244 13.36 1.05 -16.65
CA LYS A 244 12.59 1.49 -17.82
C LYS A 244 11.18 1.98 -17.46
N TYR A 245 10.57 1.46 -16.39
CA TYR A 245 9.17 1.74 -16.03
C TYR A 245 8.96 2.31 -14.61
N GLY A 246 9.99 2.28 -13.77
CA GLY A 246 9.95 2.72 -12.38
C GLY A 246 9.71 4.22 -12.21
N GLY A 247 8.45 4.56 -11.96
CA GLY A 247 8.01 5.94 -11.74
C GLY A 247 7.81 6.70 -13.04
N VAL A 248 7.64 5.97 -14.14
CA VAL A 248 7.39 6.48 -15.49
C VAL A 248 5.99 6.07 -15.89
N TYR A 249 5.18 7.02 -16.34
CA TYR A 249 3.85 6.68 -16.85
C TYR A 249 3.94 5.81 -18.09
N ARG A 250 3.04 4.83 -18.17
CA ARG A 250 3.04 3.89 -19.29
C ARG A 250 2.75 4.61 -20.60
N THR A 251 3.40 4.15 -21.65
CA THR A 251 3.17 4.56 -23.04
C THR A 251 2.32 3.54 -23.81
N VAL A 252 2.05 2.38 -23.20
CA VAL A 252 1.31 1.27 -23.79
C VAL A 252 -0.11 1.16 -23.23
N VAL A 253 -1.04 0.72 -24.08
CA VAL A 253 -2.43 0.43 -23.67
C VAL A 253 -2.43 -0.85 -22.84
N VAL A 254 -3.09 -0.80 -21.68
CA VAL A 254 -3.25 -1.96 -20.79
C VAL A 254 -4.73 -2.10 -20.41
N GLY A 255 -5.13 -3.33 -20.09
CA GLY A 255 -6.50 -3.64 -19.68
C GLY A 255 -6.53 -4.78 -18.66
N ALA A 256 -7.63 -4.87 -17.91
CA ALA A 256 -7.87 -5.95 -16.96
C ALA A 256 -9.24 -6.58 -17.22
N GLY A 257 -9.24 -7.84 -17.68
CA GLY A 257 -10.49 -8.50 -18.08
C GLY A 257 -11.13 -7.80 -19.28
N THR A 258 -12.35 -7.30 -19.11
CA THR A 258 -13.08 -6.53 -20.13
C THR A 258 -12.95 -5.01 -19.96
N THR A 259 -12.24 -4.55 -18.93
CA THR A 259 -12.04 -3.13 -18.65
C THR A 259 -10.79 -2.61 -19.38
N ASN A 260 -10.99 -1.63 -20.24
CA ASN A 260 -9.90 -0.79 -20.76
C ASN A 260 -9.63 0.36 -19.79
N PHE A 261 -8.37 0.56 -19.44
CA PHE A 261 -7.97 1.71 -18.63
C PHE A 261 -7.78 2.96 -19.49
N THR A 262 -7.49 4.08 -18.84
CA THR A 262 -7.22 5.37 -19.51
C THR A 262 -6.21 5.22 -20.65
N VAL A 263 -6.45 5.83 -21.81
CA VAL A 263 -5.50 5.76 -22.93
C VAL A 263 -4.18 6.44 -22.50
N PRO A 264 -2.98 5.87 -22.81
CA PRO A 264 -1.69 6.38 -22.33
C PRO A 264 -1.50 7.89 -22.45
N GLN A 265 -1.89 8.47 -23.59
CA GLN A 265 -1.76 9.91 -23.85
C GLN A 265 -2.52 10.81 -22.87
N PHE A 266 -3.56 10.28 -22.20
CA PHE A 266 -4.36 11.02 -21.22
C PHE A 266 -3.94 10.75 -19.77
N VAL A 267 -3.05 9.76 -19.53
CA VAL A 267 -2.58 9.41 -18.18
C VAL A 267 -1.95 10.61 -17.45
N PRO A 268 -1.04 11.41 -18.04
CA PRO A 268 -0.42 12.53 -17.33
C PRO A 268 -1.47 13.54 -16.84
N ARG A 269 -2.35 13.99 -17.73
CA ARG A 269 -3.42 14.94 -17.40
C ARG A 269 -4.37 14.39 -16.32
N LYS A 270 -4.74 13.11 -16.42
CA LYS A 270 -5.64 12.49 -15.43
C LYS A 270 -5.00 12.35 -14.05
N MET A 271 -3.70 12.09 -13.98
CA MET A 271 -2.97 12.06 -12.73
C MET A 271 -2.84 13.45 -12.10
N GLU A 272 -2.57 14.47 -12.92
CA GLU A 272 -2.56 15.87 -12.48
C GLU A 272 -3.93 16.28 -11.89
N GLU A 273 -5.01 16.02 -12.63
CA GLU A 273 -6.40 16.27 -12.20
C GLU A 273 -6.71 15.58 -10.86
N MET A 274 -6.39 14.28 -10.73
CA MET A 274 -6.64 13.51 -9.51
C MET A 274 -5.83 14.05 -8.31
N CYS A 275 -4.55 14.36 -8.50
CA CYS A 275 -3.69 14.89 -7.44
C CYS A 275 -4.13 16.29 -6.97
N ALA A 276 -4.55 17.15 -7.91
CA ALA A 276 -5.11 18.47 -7.59
C ALA A 276 -6.42 18.35 -6.82
N ALA A 277 -7.36 17.52 -7.29
CA ALA A 277 -8.64 17.29 -6.64
C ALA A 277 -8.46 16.75 -5.20
N LEU A 278 -7.56 15.78 -5.01
CA LEU A 278 -7.26 15.24 -3.67
C LEU A 278 -6.71 16.32 -2.75
N LYS A 279 -5.78 17.14 -3.24
CA LYS A 279 -5.20 18.22 -2.45
C LYS A 279 -6.27 19.23 -2.03
N GLU A 280 -7.11 19.66 -2.96
CA GLU A 280 -8.18 20.62 -2.70
C GLU A 280 -9.21 20.06 -1.71
N GLU A 281 -9.66 18.82 -1.90
CA GLU A 281 -10.64 18.17 -1.02
C GLU A 281 -10.11 18.00 0.41
N LEU A 282 -8.83 17.66 0.57
CA LEU A 282 -8.20 17.56 1.90
C LEU A 282 -8.05 18.93 2.57
N ILE A 283 -7.66 19.97 1.83
CA ILE A 283 -7.56 21.35 2.36
C ILE A 283 -8.94 21.85 2.76
N GLU A 284 -9.96 21.60 1.94
CA GLU A 284 -11.33 22.00 2.24
C GLU A 284 -11.87 21.27 3.49
N ALA A 285 -11.57 19.97 3.63
CA ALA A 285 -11.94 19.20 4.81
C ALA A 285 -11.23 19.71 6.08
N GLU A 286 -9.95 20.06 5.98
CA GLU A 286 -9.19 20.68 7.07
C GLU A 286 -9.76 22.06 7.45
N ASN A 287 -10.13 22.89 6.46
CA ASN A 287 -10.74 24.22 6.67
C ASN A 287 -12.14 24.14 7.30
N LYS A 288 -12.97 23.18 6.86
CA LYS A 288 -14.30 22.94 7.43
C LYS A 288 -14.24 22.21 8.79
N GLY A 289 -13.10 21.63 9.12
CA GLY A 289 -12.92 20.81 10.32
C GLY A 289 -13.66 19.48 10.28
N THR A 290 -14.06 18.98 9.09
CA THR A 290 -14.77 17.69 8.95
C THR A 290 -14.30 16.90 7.72
N ILE A 291 -14.09 15.59 7.88
CA ILE A 291 -13.72 14.66 6.80
C ILE A 291 -14.43 13.30 6.96
N ASP A 292 -14.73 12.66 5.84
CA ASP A 292 -14.99 11.22 5.80
C ASP A 292 -13.73 10.50 5.29
N PRO A 293 -12.86 9.97 6.16
CA PRO A 293 -11.59 9.39 5.72
C PRO A 293 -11.78 8.08 4.92
N PHE A 294 -12.88 7.34 5.16
CA PHE A 294 -13.15 6.08 4.47
C PHE A 294 -13.71 6.33 3.07
N SER A 295 -14.56 7.34 2.90
CA SER A 295 -15.05 7.81 1.60
C SER A 295 -13.88 8.33 0.75
N VAL A 296 -13.13 9.32 1.27
CA VAL A 296 -12.01 9.96 0.55
C VAL A 296 -10.95 8.94 0.16
N ALA A 297 -10.51 8.06 1.07
CA ALA A 297 -9.51 7.04 0.75
C ALA A 297 -9.98 6.09 -0.36
N SER A 298 -11.25 5.70 -0.33
CA SER A 298 -11.83 4.78 -1.31
C SER A 298 -11.99 5.41 -2.68
N LYS A 299 -12.42 6.68 -2.73
CA LYS A 299 -12.53 7.49 -3.96
C LYS A 299 -11.21 7.54 -4.70
N TYR A 300 -10.15 8.06 -4.07
CA TYR A 300 -8.87 8.26 -4.75
C TYR A 300 -8.10 6.96 -5.00
N SER A 301 -8.30 5.93 -4.19
CA SER A 301 -7.79 4.58 -4.50
C SER A 301 -8.47 3.97 -5.73
N LEU A 302 -9.77 4.21 -5.92
CA LEU A 302 -10.50 3.75 -7.10
C LEU A 302 -10.12 4.55 -8.34
N GLU A 303 -10.07 5.88 -8.24
CA GLU A 303 -9.69 6.77 -9.34
C GLU A 303 -8.27 6.46 -9.84
N PHE A 304 -7.29 6.33 -8.94
CA PHE A 304 -5.91 5.96 -9.31
C PHE A 304 -5.85 4.65 -10.09
N VAL A 305 -6.57 3.60 -9.65
CA VAL A 305 -6.51 2.29 -10.33
C VAL A 305 -7.26 2.29 -11.66
N GLN A 306 -8.26 3.18 -11.84
CA GLN A 306 -8.95 3.41 -13.12
C GLN A 306 -8.08 4.18 -14.12
N ILE A 307 -7.28 5.14 -13.66
CA ILE A 307 -6.25 5.79 -14.47
C ILE A 307 -5.19 4.76 -14.88
N HIS A 308 -4.79 3.91 -13.93
CA HIS A 308 -3.81 2.84 -14.11
C HIS A 308 -2.48 3.38 -14.69
N PRO A 309 -1.80 4.32 -14.02
CA PRO A 309 -0.79 5.15 -14.65
C PRO A 309 0.53 4.44 -15.02
N PHE A 310 0.86 3.33 -14.37
CA PHE A 310 2.13 2.62 -14.57
C PHE A 310 1.95 1.32 -15.36
N GLN A 311 3.04 0.72 -15.85
CA GLN A 311 2.98 -0.55 -16.59
C GLN A 311 2.72 -1.76 -15.69
N ASP A 312 3.25 -1.76 -14.46
CA ASP A 312 2.95 -2.73 -13.39
C ASP A 312 2.88 -2.00 -12.04
N GLY A 313 2.38 -2.66 -10.99
CA GLY A 313 2.40 -2.13 -9.62
C GLY A 313 1.21 -1.25 -9.23
N ASN A 314 0.29 -0.96 -10.15
CA ASN A 314 -0.86 -0.08 -9.91
C ASN A 314 -1.78 -0.55 -8.76
N GLY A 315 -2.05 -1.86 -8.67
CA GLY A 315 -2.86 -2.39 -7.58
C GLY A 315 -2.23 -2.21 -6.20
N ARG A 316 -0.91 -2.41 -6.10
CA ARG A 316 -0.15 -2.19 -4.85
C ARG A 316 -0.12 -0.71 -4.49
N MET A 317 0.11 0.17 -5.48
CA MET A 317 0.07 1.62 -5.30
C MET A 317 -1.31 2.12 -4.82
N CYS A 318 -2.42 1.65 -5.41
CA CYS A 318 -3.76 2.11 -5.05
C CYS A 318 -4.13 1.73 -3.60
N ARG A 319 -3.67 0.58 -3.12
CA ARG A 319 -3.86 0.13 -1.73
C ARG A 319 -2.94 0.87 -0.74
N MET A 320 -1.76 1.29 -1.17
CA MET A 320 -0.90 2.18 -0.37
C MET A 320 -1.48 3.59 -0.25
N ILE A 321 -2.01 4.17 -1.34
CA ILE A 321 -2.68 5.48 -1.33
C ILE A 321 -3.89 5.46 -0.37
N LEU A 322 -4.74 4.42 -0.47
CA LEU A 322 -5.84 4.20 0.47
C LEU A 322 -5.37 4.25 1.92
N ASN A 323 -4.35 3.45 2.25
CA ASN A 323 -3.86 3.34 3.62
C ASN A 323 -3.12 4.59 4.12
N ALA A 324 -2.48 5.36 3.24
CA ALA A 324 -1.87 6.64 3.61
C ALA A 324 -2.94 7.64 4.08
N ILE A 325 -4.06 7.73 3.37
CA ILE A 325 -5.20 8.60 3.73
C ILE A 325 -5.84 8.12 5.05
N LEU A 326 -6.13 6.81 5.16
CA LEU A 326 -6.70 6.24 6.39
C LEU A 326 -5.79 6.43 7.60
N CYS A 327 -4.48 6.25 7.44
CA CYS A 327 -3.52 6.43 8.52
C CYS A 327 -3.50 7.89 9.03
N ARG A 328 -3.48 8.87 8.10
CA ARG A 328 -3.45 10.30 8.46
C ARG A 328 -4.72 10.74 9.18
N TYR A 329 -5.89 10.39 8.66
CA TYR A 329 -7.16 10.98 9.09
C TYR A 329 -8.01 10.08 10.00
N ALA A 330 -7.80 8.76 9.98
CA ALA A 330 -8.50 7.80 10.84
C ALA A 330 -7.57 7.02 11.79
N GLY A 331 -6.24 7.14 11.64
CA GLY A 331 -5.27 6.50 12.51
C GLY A 331 -5.26 4.97 12.41
N VAL A 332 -5.65 4.45 11.25
CA VAL A 332 -5.83 3.01 11.00
C VAL A 332 -5.24 2.61 9.66
N ILE A 333 -4.74 1.38 9.59
CA ILE A 333 -4.36 0.68 8.36
C ILE A 333 -5.36 -0.46 8.15
N VAL A 334 -5.78 -0.64 6.91
CA VAL A 334 -6.72 -1.68 6.47
C VAL A 334 -5.98 -2.65 5.56
N PRO A 335 -5.67 -3.88 6.04
CA PRO A 335 -5.14 -4.92 5.20
C PRO A 335 -6.25 -5.51 4.33
N ILE A 336 -5.97 -5.72 3.04
CA ILE A 336 -6.92 -6.26 2.06
C ILE A 336 -6.21 -7.38 1.30
N GLY A 337 -6.86 -8.53 1.21
CA GLY A 337 -6.43 -9.66 0.40
C GLY A 337 -5.68 -10.73 1.20
N GLU A 338 -5.86 -10.78 2.52
CA GLU A 338 -5.21 -11.81 3.33
C GLU A 338 -5.82 -13.18 3.03
N GLU A 339 -7.14 -13.23 2.89
CA GLU A 339 -7.93 -14.46 2.65
C GLU A 339 -8.46 -14.51 1.21
N SER A 340 -8.70 -15.71 0.68
CA SER A 340 -9.17 -15.93 -0.70
C SER A 340 -10.54 -15.33 -0.98
N GLU A 341 -11.45 -15.46 -0.02
CA GLU A 341 -12.83 -14.96 -0.09
C GLU A 341 -12.82 -13.43 -0.13
N GLU A 342 -11.98 -12.81 0.72
CA GLU A 342 -11.78 -11.36 0.74
C GLU A 342 -11.25 -10.83 -0.60
N ARG A 343 -10.26 -11.52 -1.20
CA ARG A 343 -9.76 -11.15 -2.54
C ARG A 343 -10.88 -11.17 -3.57
N THR A 344 -11.76 -12.17 -3.50
CA THR A 344 -12.89 -12.30 -4.41
C THR A 344 -13.88 -11.14 -4.24
N VAL A 345 -14.21 -10.78 -3.00
CA VAL A 345 -15.06 -9.62 -2.68
C VAL A 345 -14.44 -8.33 -3.19
N TYR A 346 -13.17 -8.07 -2.86
CA TYR A 346 -12.44 -6.88 -3.28
C TYR A 346 -12.39 -6.73 -4.81
N MET A 347 -12.11 -7.80 -5.54
CA MET A 347 -12.08 -7.78 -7.00
C MET A 347 -13.48 -7.59 -7.60
N GLY A 348 -14.52 -8.11 -6.94
CA GLY A 348 -15.92 -7.86 -7.31
C GLY A 348 -16.29 -6.38 -7.20
N ILE A 349 -15.94 -5.74 -6.09
CA ILE A 349 -16.16 -4.30 -5.86
C ILE A 349 -15.46 -3.47 -6.94
N LYS A 350 -14.18 -3.75 -7.21
CA LYS A 350 -13.42 -3.02 -8.24
C LYS A 350 -14.01 -3.19 -9.64
N ARG A 351 -14.58 -4.36 -9.96
CA ARG A 351 -15.25 -4.62 -11.24
C ARG A 351 -16.54 -3.81 -11.37
N ARG A 352 -17.43 -3.89 -10.38
CA ARG A 352 -18.70 -3.13 -10.38
C ARG A 352 -18.47 -1.63 -10.44
N ALA A 353 -17.54 -1.12 -9.62
CA ALA A 353 -17.17 0.29 -9.62
C ALA A 353 -16.61 0.77 -10.98
N SER A 354 -16.05 -0.12 -11.79
CA SER A 354 -15.63 0.18 -13.16
C SER A 354 -16.75 0.04 -14.21
N GLN A 355 -17.76 -0.80 -13.98
CA GLN A 355 -18.78 -1.15 -14.97
C GLN A 355 -20.08 -0.36 -14.81
N GLU A 356 -20.47 -0.08 -13.58
CA GLU A 356 -21.84 0.34 -13.23
C GLU A 356 -21.92 1.83 -12.83
N MET A 357 -20.81 2.59 -12.96
CA MET A 357 -20.70 4.00 -12.53
C MET A 357 -21.11 4.24 -11.05
N GLU A 358 -21.12 3.19 -10.22
CA GLU A 358 -21.68 3.22 -8.86
C GLU A 358 -20.87 4.05 -7.83
N GLY A 359 -19.80 4.71 -8.28
CA GLY A 359 -18.91 5.48 -7.45
C GLY A 359 -18.12 4.60 -6.47
N HIS A 360 -17.59 5.22 -5.41
CA HIS A 360 -16.75 4.56 -4.42
C HIS A 360 -17.49 4.07 -3.18
N GLY A 361 -18.82 4.23 -3.13
CA GLY A 361 -19.66 3.94 -1.97
C GLY A 361 -19.59 2.49 -1.47
N GLU A 362 -19.60 1.54 -2.41
CA GLU A 362 -19.41 0.13 -2.08
C GLU A 362 -18.01 -0.10 -1.48
N TYR A 363 -16.99 0.49 -2.09
CA TYR A 363 -15.63 0.33 -1.60
C TYR A 363 -15.43 0.96 -0.21
N ALA A 364 -16.05 2.13 0.05
CA ALA A 364 -16.04 2.80 1.34
C ALA A 364 -16.67 1.95 2.44
N SER A 365 -17.82 1.32 2.18
CA SER A 365 -18.46 0.40 3.14
C SER A 365 -17.59 -0.82 3.45
N PHE A 366 -16.94 -1.42 2.44
CA PHE A 366 -16.01 -2.53 2.64
C PHE A 366 -14.81 -2.10 3.51
N VAL A 367 -14.20 -0.96 3.18
CA VAL A 367 -13.06 -0.41 3.93
C VAL A 367 -13.44 -0.08 5.38
N LEU A 368 -14.61 0.51 5.60
CA LEU A 368 -15.14 0.80 6.93
C LEU A 368 -15.37 -0.49 7.75
N GLY A 369 -15.95 -1.53 7.12
CA GLY A 369 -16.14 -2.84 7.76
C GLY A 369 -14.82 -3.46 8.22
N LYS A 370 -13.76 -3.31 7.43
CA LYS A 370 -12.40 -3.76 7.77
C LYS A 370 -11.71 -2.88 8.83
N ALA A 371 -11.95 -1.56 8.81
CA ALA A 371 -11.35 -0.62 9.76
C ALA A 371 -11.92 -0.77 11.17
N CYS A 372 -13.23 -1.03 11.29
CA CYS A 372 -13.95 -1.11 12.57
C CYS A 372 -13.30 -2.06 13.60
N PRO A 373 -13.05 -3.35 13.28
CA PRO A 373 -12.38 -4.27 14.22
C PRO A 373 -11.01 -3.77 14.68
N ARG A 374 -10.25 -3.13 13.79
CA ARG A 374 -8.90 -2.60 14.07
C ARG A 374 -8.96 -1.38 15.00
N LEU A 375 -9.86 -0.44 14.75
CA LEU A 375 -10.09 0.72 15.61
C LEU A 375 -10.53 0.29 17.01
N ARG A 376 -11.44 -0.69 17.10
CA ARG A 376 -11.87 -1.28 18.36
C ARG A 376 -10.71 -1.91 19.12
N GLU A 377 -9.85 -2.65 18.43
CA GLU A 377 -8.67 -3.30 19.01
C GLU A 377 -7.63 -2.29 19.49
N MET A 378 -7.31 -1.27 18.68
CA MET A 378 -6.44 -0.16 19.07
C MET A 378 -6.95 0.52 20.35
N LYS A 379 -8.24 0.90 20.37
CA LYS A 379 -8.87 1.51 21.55
C LYS A 379 -8.75 0.61 22.78
N LYS A 380 -8.95 -0.70 22.61
CA LYS A 380 -8.85 -1.69 23.69
C LYS A 380 -7.43 -1.78 24.25
N LYS A 381 -6.41 -1.86 23.38
CA LYS A 381 -4.99 -1.87 23.75
C LYS A 381 -4.61 -0.59 24.51
N LEU A 382 -5.04 0.58 24.03
CA LEU A 382 -4.75 1.88 24.65
C LEU A 382 -5.47 2.14 25.98
N THR A 383 -6.62 1.50 26.22
CA THR A 383 -7.36 1.61 27.50
C THR A 383 -6.96 0.56 28.53
N GLY A 384 -5.96 -0.29 28.26
CA GLY A 384 -5.50 -1.33 29.20
C GLY A 384 -6.51 -2.46 29.45
N LYS A 385 -7.65 -2.48 28.76
CA LYS A 385 -8.65 -3.56 28.87
C LYS A 385 -8.19 -4.77 28.05
N ARG A 386 -7.24 -5.56 28.56
CA ARG A 386 -6.96 -6.89 27.97
C ARG A 386 -8.25 -7.72 28.02
N GLY A 387 -8.55 -8.44 26.94
CA GLY A 387 -9.75 -9.26 26.85
C GLY A 387 -9.74 -10.28 27.98
N LYS A 388 -10.87 -10.42 28.67
CA LYS A 388 -11.20 -11.69 29.29
C LYS A 388 -11.38 -12.73 28.19
#